data_AF-A0A7J7Y571-F1
#
_entry.id   AF-A0A7J7Y571-F1
#
_cell.length_a   1.000
_cell.length_b   1.000
_cell.length_c   1.000
_cell.angle_alpha   90.00
_cell.angle_beta   90.00
_cell.angle_gamma   90.00
#
_symmetry.space_group_name_H-M   'P 1'
#
loop_
_entity.id
_entity.type
_entity.pdbx_description
1 polymer ?
#
loop_
_entity_poly.entity_id
_entity_poly.type
_entity_poly.pdbx_seq_one_letter_code
_entity_poly.pdbx_strand_id
1 'polypeptide(L)'
;MKKQNFGRIIMTTSASGIYGNFGQANYSAAKLGLLGLSNTLALEGKKNNIYCNTIAPIAGSRMTENILPQNMLESLKPEYVAPLVLWLCHESCEENGGLFEVGAGWIGKLRWERTLGAIVRQKNQPMTPEAVKADWIQICDFENASKPRSIEESIGKAMESLSKIDSDGRVSTNNTSRAASSTATSGFVGAIGHKLPPFSSAYTELEAIMYALGVGASIKEPKDLKFIYEGNSDFSCLPTFGVIIAQKSIMGGGLAEIPGLSINFAKVLHGEQYLELYKPLPRAGNLKCEAVVADVLDKGSGLVILMDVYSYSGKELVCYNQFSLFLVGSGGIGGKRTSDKVKEAVAVPNRRPDAVLTETTSLNQAALYRLSGDWNPLHIDPNFASLAGFDTPILHGLCTFGFSARHVLQQFADNDVSRFKAIKARFAKPVYPGQTLQTEMWKEGNRIHFQTKTQGTGDIVISNAYVDLVPKSDTLDKTPSEGAELQSALVFEEIGRRLQDLGLEVVKKVNAVFEWHITKGGKAVAKWTTDLKNGTGKVYQGPAKGPADATIILSDEDFMDLVVGKLDPQKAFFSGRLKAKGNIMLGLKLQTIFKDYAKL
;
A
#
# COMPACT_ATOMS: atom_id res chain seq x y z
N MET A 1 23.15 -23.96 -29.78
CA MET A 1 22.34 -22.86 -29.19
C MET A 1 21.43 -22.18 -30.21
N LYS A 2 21.88 -21.24 -31.06
CA LYS A 2 20.98 -20.48 -31.97
C LYS A 2 20.12 -21.34 -32.90
N LYS A 3 20.72 -22.35 -33.57
CA LYS A 3 19.97 -23.31 -34.41
C LYS A 3 18.97 -24.16 -33.62
N GLN A 4 19.18 -24.34 -32.32
CA GLN A 4 18.35 -25.15 -31.42
C GLN A 4 17.30 -24.32 -30.66
N ASN A 5 17.29 -22.98 -30.78
CA ASN A 5 16.45 -22.08 -29.98
C ASN A 5 16.50 -22.34 -28.47
N PHE A 6 17.68 -22.72 -27.96
CA PHE A 6 17.92 -22.86 -26.52
C PHE A 6 19.42 -22.72 -26.22
N GLY A 7 19.76 -21.98 -25.17
CA GLY A 7 21.12 -21.89 -24.66
C GLY A 7 21.22 -21.21 -23.30
N ARG A 8 22.20 -21.61 -22.51
CA ARG A 8 22.57 -20.97 -21.24
C ARG A 8 24.09 -20.83 -21.23
N ILE A 9 24.57 -19.61 -20.99
CA ILE A 9 25.99 -19.25 -21.03
C ILE A 9 26.34 -18.62 -19.69
N ILE A 10 27.47 -19.04 -19.13
CA ILE A 10 28.01 -18.49 -17.88
C ILE A 10 29.36 -17.85 -18.14
N MET A 11 29.48 -16.58 -17.76
CA MET A 11 30.75 -15.86 -17.72
C MET A 11 31.27 -15.82 -16.28
N THR A 12 32.57 -16.01 -16.09
CA THR A 12 33.19 -16.00 -14.76
C THR A 12 34.01 -14.73 -14.56
N THR A 13 33.43 -13.75 -13.87
CA THR A 13 34.13 -12.55 -13.39
C THR A 13 34.78 -12.81 -12.01
N SER A 14 35.10 -11.77 -11.24
CA SER A 14 35.60 -11.86 -9.87
C SER A 14 35.33 -10.57 -9.10
N ALA A 15 35.40 -10.62 -7.77
CA ALA A 15 35.39 -9.42 -6.94
C ALA A 15 36.53 -8.44 -7.33
N SER A 16 37.72 -8.96 -7.69
CA SER A 16 38.81 -8.13 -8.24
C SER A 16 38.39 -7.41 -9.52
N GLY A 17 37.61 -8.04 -10.39
CA GLY A 17 37.05 -7.38 -11.58
C GLY A 17 36.04 -6.30 -11.23
N ILE A 18 35.16 -6.56 -10.27
CA ILE A 18 34.04 -5.66 -9.93
C ILE A 18 34.51 -4.44 -9.12
N TYR A 19 35.36 -4.64 -8.12
CA TYR A 19 35.76 -3.61 -7.16
C TYR A 19 37.23 -3.17 -7.29
N GLY A 20 38.03 -3.91 -8.07
CA GLY A 20 39.48 -3.74 -8.14
C GLY A 20 40.23 -4.55 -7.08
N ASN A 21 41.49 -4.86 -7.37
CA ASN A 21 42.42 -5.43 -6.39
C ASN A 21 43.86 -5.00 -6.69
N PHE A 22 44.65 -4.74 -5.65
CA PHE A 22 46.01 -4.24 -5.80
C PHE A 22 46.89 -5.23 -6.59
N GLY A 23 47.71 -4.74 -7.53
CA GLY A 23 48.61 -5.57 -8.33
C GLY A 23 47.94 -6.45 -9.39
N GLN A 24 46.62 -6.35 -9.60
CA GLN A 24 45.85 -7.21 -10.50
C GLN A 24 45.18 -6.46 -11.66
N ALA A 25 45.78 -5.40 -12.21
CA ALA A 25 45.15 -4.57 -13.24
C ALA A 25 44.74 -5.36 -14.50
N ASN A 26 45.63 -6.22 -15.02
CA ASN A 26 45.35 -7.09 -16.17
C ASN A 26 44.20 -8.09 -15.89
N TYR A 27 44.21 -8.71 -14.73
CA TYR A 27 43.18 -9.66 -14.31
C TYR A 27 41.83 -8.97 -14.10
N SER A 28 41.81 -7.82 -13.42
CA SER A 28 40.60 -7.05 -13.13
C SER A 28 39.96 -6.54 -14.43
N ALA A 29 40.75 -6.00 -15.35
CA ALA A 29 40.28 -5.57 -16.67
C ALA A 29 39.65 -6.74 -17.47
N ALA A 30 40.32 -7.89 -17.54
CA ALA A 30 39.78 -9.06 -18.22
C ALA A 30 38.47 -9.54 -17.58
N LYS A 31 38.41 -9.60 -16.25
CA LYS A 31 37.24 -10.10 -15.51
C LYS A 31 36.05 -9.17 -15.60
N LEU A 32 36.22 -7.85 -15.53
CA LEU A 32 35.13 -6.91 -15.74
C LEU A 32 34.70 -6.86 -17.22
N GLY A 33 35.63 -7.05 -18.15
CA GLY A 33 35.33 -7.18 -19.58
C GLY A 33 34.38 -8.34 -19.90
N LEU A 34 34.49 -9.46 -19.17
CA LEU A 34 33.57 -10.59 -19.31
C LEU A 34 32.12 -10.25 -18.90
N LEU A 35 31.92 -9.36 -17.92
CA LEU A 35 30.59 -8.86 -17.56
C LEU A 35 30.01 -8.02 -18.70
N GLY A 36 30.81 -7.13 -19.30
CA GLY A 36 30.41 -6.36 -20.48
C GLY A 36 30.02 -7.25 -21.67
N LEU A 37 30.82 -8.28 -21.95
CA LEU A 37 30.53 -9.28 -22.98
C LEU A 37 29.22 -10.03 -22.68
N SER A 38 29.01 -10.47 -21.44
CA SER A 38 27.81 -11.16 -20.99
C SER A 38 26.55 -10.32 -21.23
N ASN A 39 26.58 -9.04 -20.85
CA ASN A 39 25.47 -8.11 -21.02
C ASN A 39 25.05 -7.98 -22.49
N THR A 40 26.01 -7.91 -23.41
CA THR A 40 25.70 -7.85 -24.85
C THR A 40 25.15 -9.17 -25.38
N LEU A 41 25.77 -10.31 -25.03
CA LEU A 41 25.30 -11.63 -25.47
C LEU A 41 23.90 -11.96 -24.93
N ALA A 42 23.57 -11.50 -23.72
CA ALA A 42 22.23 -11.62 -23.14
C ALA A 42 21.16 -10.96 -24.00
N LEU A 43 21.47 -9.79 -24.59
CA LEU A 43 20.56 -9.07 -25.49
C LEU A 43 20.46 -9.73 -26.86
N GLU A 44 21.60 -10.08 -27.46
CA GLU A 44 21.65 -10.73 -28.78
C GLU A 44 20.97 -12.10 -28.79
N GLY A 45 21.12 -12.86 -27.69
CA GLY A 45 20.60 -14.21 -27.54
C GLY A 45 19.12 -14.30 -27.18
N LYS A 46 18.53 -13.23 -26.62
CA LYS A 46 17.19 -13.24 -26.01
C LYS A 46 16.11 -13.77 -26.96
N LYS A 47 16.13 -13.35 -28.22
CA LYS A 47 15.13 -13.77 -29.25
C LYS A 47 15.18 -15.27 -29.58
N ASN A 48 16.30 -15.94 -29.28
CA ASN A 48 16.51 -17.36 -29.55
C ASN A 48 16.54 -18.20 -28.25
N ASN A 49 16.00 -17.68 -27.13
CA ASN A 49 16.05 -18.32 -25.81
C ASN A 49 17.49 -18.74 -25.40
N ILE A 50 18.44 -17.86 -25.70
CA ILE A 50 19.83 -17.98 -25.26
C ILE A 50 20.06 -16.92 -24.19
N TYR A 51 20.30 -17.37 -22.96
CA TYR A 51 20.56 -16.49 -21.84
C TYR A 51 22.03 -16.53 -21.46
N CYS A 52 22.57 -15.38 -21.07
CA CYS A 52 23.95 -15.21 -20.65
C CYS A 52 23.97 -14.52 -19.29
N ASN A 53 24.57 -15.16 -18.29
CA ASN A 53 24.68 -14.64 -16.94
C ASN A 53 26.14 -14.67 -16.48
N THR A 54 26.47 -13.85 -15.49
CA THR A 54 27.83 -13.70 -14.96
C THR A 54 27.87 -14.09 -13.49
N ILE A 55 28.89 -14.85 -13.10
CA ILE A 55 29.17 -15.17 -11.70
C ILE A 55 30.55 -14.66 -11.27
N ALA A 56 30.65 -14.21 -10.03
CA ALA A 56 31.84 -13.77 -9.33
C ALA A 56 32.08 -14.72 -8.15
N PRO A 57 32.77 -15.86 -8.38
CA PRO A 57 32.94 -16.86 -7.34
C PRO A 57 33.95 -16.41 -6.29
N ILE A 58 33.62 -16.67 -5.02
CA ILE A 58 34.52 -16.60 -3.87
C ILE A 58 34.80 -18.06 -3.47
N ALA A 59 35.89 -18.60 -4.00
CA ALA A 59 36.33 -19.96 -3.72
C ALA A 59 37.82 -19.97 -3.36
N GLY A 60 38.20 -20.89 -2.48
CA GLY A 60 39.59 -21.20 -2.20
C GLY A 60 40.24 -21.69 -3.48
N SER A 61 41.25 -20.96 -3.94
CA SER A 61 42.04 -21.34 -5.10
C SER A 61 43.46 -21.69 -4.68
N ARG A 62 44.16 -22.44 -5.53
CA ARG A 62 45.61 -22.68 -5.37
C ARG A 62 46.41 -21.38 -5.24
N MET A 63 45.89 -20.27 -5.76
CA MET A 63 46.52 -18.94 -5.67
C MET A 63 46.35 -18.28 -4.29
N THR A 64 45.34 -18.67 -3.51
CA THR A 64 45.01 -18.11 -2.19
C THR A 64 45.39 -19.02 -1.01
N GLU A 65 45.90 -20.21 -1.31
CA GLU A 65 46.21 -21.28 -0.34
C GLU A 65 47.28 -20.86 0.69
N ASN A 66 48.27 -20.09 0.26
CA ASN A 66 49.34 -19.59 1.15
C ASN A 66 49.01 -18.24 1.83
N ILE A 67 47.80 -17.70 1.61
CA ILE A 67 47.40 -16.37 2.08
C ILE A 67 46.30 -16.49 3.15
N LEU A 68 45.37 -17.44 2.97
CA LEU A 68 44.23 -17.60 3.87
C LEU A 68 44.48 -18.71 4.92
N PRO A 69 43.97 -18.54 6.15
CA PRO A 69 43.94 -19.61 7.14
C PRO A 69 43.21 -20.87 6.65
N GLN A 70 43.71 -22.05 7.03
CA GLN A 70 43.22 -23.34 6.54
C GLN A 70 41.72 -23.55 6.78
N ASN A 71 41.20 -23.14 7.93
CA ASN A 71 39.78 -23.22 8.28
C ASN A 71 38.87 -22.36 7.36
N MET A 72 39.40 -21.25 6.81
CA MET A 72 38.69 -20.45 5.82
C MET A 72 38.74 -21.09 4.43
N LEU A 73 39.88 -21.68 4.04
CA LEU A 73 39.99 -22.43 2.78
C LEU A 73 39.00 -23.60 2.72
N GLU A 74 38.85 -24.33 3.84
CA GLU A 74 37.87 -25.41 3.98
C GLU A 74 36.42 -24.94 3.87
N SER A 75 36.15 -23.67 4.14
CA SER A 75 34.80 -23.09 4.06
C SER A 75 34.49 -22.49 2.68
N LEU A 76 35.50 -22.29 1.83
CA LEU A 76 35.38 -21.68 0.50
C LEU A 76 35.42 -22.72 -0.62
N LYS A 77 34.67 -23.82 -0.48
CA LYS A 77 34.74 -24.92 -1.44
C LYS A 77 34.00 -24.61 -2.76
N PRO A 78 34.51 -25.02 -3.94
CA PRO A 78 33.85 -24.82 -5.23
C PRO A 78 32.44 -25.43 -5.33
N GLU A 79 32.14 -26.45 -4.53
CA GLU A 79 30.82 -27.10 -4.46
C GLU A 79 29.73 -26.13 -4.02
N TYR A 80 30.08 -25.04 -3.31
CA TYR A 80 29.14 -23.99 -2.95
C TYR A 80 28.82 -23.02 -4.09
N VAL A 81 29.58 -23.07 -5.20
CA VAL A 81 29.33 -22.28 -6.42
C VAL A 81 28.47 -23.06 -7.42
N ALA A 82 28.67 -24.38 -7.50
CA ALA A 82 28.04 -25.23 -8.51
C ALA A 82 26.49 -25.14 -8.56
N PRO A 83 25.74 -25.10 -7.45
CA PRO A 83 24.28 -25.01 -7.49
C PRO A 83 23.76 -23.78 -8.22
N LEU A 84 24.40 -22.61 -8.05
CA LEU A 84 23.99 -21.40 -8.76
C LEU A 84 24.23 -21.54 -10.27
N VAL A 85 25.39 -22.09 -10.66
CA VAL A 85 25.71 -22.35 -12.07
C VAL A 85 24.68 -23.29 -12.69
N LEU A 86 24.34 -24.39 -12.00
CA LEU A 86 23.33 -25.34 -12.46
C LEU A 86 21.95 -24.69 -12.59
N TRP A 87 21.55 -23.87 -11.61
CA TRP A 87 20.28 -23.14 -11.66
C TRP A 87 20.24 -22.17 -12.85
N LEU A 88 21.26 -21.34 -13.04
CA LEU A 88 21.34 -20.40 -14.17
C LEU A 88 21.42 -21.11 -15.53
N CYS A 89 21.84 -22.38 -15.54
CA CYS A 89 21.87 -23.24 -16.72
C CYS A 89 20.62 -24.12 -16.90
N HIS A 90 19.66 -24.07 -15.98
CA HIS A 90 18.43 -24.85 -16.07
C HIS A 90 17.46 -24.24 -17.09
N GLU A 91 16.63 -25.09 -17.71
CA GLU A 91 15.67 -24.65 -18.73
C GLU A 91 14.61 -23.69 -18.19
N SER A 92 14.17 -23.90 -16.93
CA SER A 92 13.17 -23.07 -16.26
C SER A 92 13.72 -21.75 -15.72
N CYS A 93 15.04 -21.53 -15.77
CA CYS A 93 15.62 -20.28 -15.31
C CYS A 93 15.42 -19.18 -16.37
N GLU A 94 14.70 -18.13 -15.98
CA GLU A 94 14.41 -16.96 -16.82
C GLU A 94 15.42 -15.81 -16.63
N GLU A 95 16.43 -16.01 -15.79
CA GLU A 95 17.46 -15.00 -15.53
C GLU A 95 18.34 -14.79 -16.77
N ASN A 96 18.56 -13.53 -17.15
CA ASN A 96 19.36 -13.16 -18.30
C ASN A 96 20.03 -11.79 -18.09
N GLY A 97 21.33 -11.70 -18.36
CA GLY A 97 22.13 -10.50 -18.09
C GLY A 97 22.39 -10.26 -16.60
N GLY A 98 22.25 -11.28 -15.76
CA GLY A 98 22.48 -11.19 -14.33
C GLY A 98 23.97 -11.19 -13.96
N LEU A 99 24.30 -10.56 -12.83
CA LEU A 99 25.60 -10.64 -12.17
C LEU A 99 25.40 -11.14 -10.74
N PHE A 100 26.12 -12.18 -10.35
CA PHE A 100 26.00 -12.79 -9.03
C PHE A 100 27.34 -12.98 -8.37
N GLU A 101 27.47 -12.64 -7.09
CA GLU A 101 28.53 -13.15 -6.24
C GLU A 101 28.08 -14.43 -5.56
N VAL A 102 29.01 -15.37 -5.39
CA VAL A 102 28.68 -16.69 -4.85
C VAL A 102 29.88 -17.34 -4.16
N GLY A 103 29.67 -17.87 -2.96
CA GLY A 103 30.69 -18.60 -2.21
C GLY A 103 30.25 -18.86 -0.77
N ALA A 104 30.86 -19.84 -0.09
CA ALA A 104 30.57 -20.18 1.31
C ALA A 104 29.08 -20.41 1.66
N GLY A 105 28.26 -20.82 0.69
CA GLY A 105 26.80 -20.98 0.88
C GLY A 105 25.99 -19.68 0.80
N TRP A 106 26.62 -18.56 0.43
CA TRP A 106 25.95 -17.28 0.18
C TRP A 106 25.92 -16.96 -1.32
N ILE A 107 24.81 -16.37 -1.78
CA ILE A 107 24.60 -15.90 -3.15
C ILE A 107 23.99 -14.50 -3.10
N GLY A 108 24.60 -13.54 -3.77
CA GLY A 108 24.10 -12.17 -3.89
C GLY A 108 23.99 -11.73 -5.35
N LYS A 109 22.88 -11.09 -5.74
CA LYS A 109 22.73 -10.49 -7.07
C LYS A 109 23.20 -9.04 -7.06
N LEU A 110 24.08 -8.69 -7.99
CA LEU A 110 24.61 -7.34 -8.15
C LEU A 110 23.95 -6.60 -9.32
N ARG A 111 23.95 -5.27 -9.25
CA ARG A 111 23.53 -4.36 -10.32
C ARG A 111 24.21 -3.00 -10.17
N TRP A 112 24.26 -2.24 -11.25
CA TRP A 112 24.71 -0.85 -11.21
C TRP A 112 23.64 0.08 -10.63
N GLU A 113 24.08 1.09 -9.90
CA GLU A 113 23.29 2.18 -9.34
C GLU A 113 23.93 3.51 -9.75
N ARG A 114 23.09 4.51 -10.06
CA ARG A 114 23.51 5.82 -10.58
C ARG A 114 22.77 6.92 -9.83
N THR A 115 23.50 7.90 -9.28
CA THR A 115 22.93 9.11 -8.67
C THR A 115 21.97 9.83 -9.63
N LEU A 116 21.12 10.73 -9.13
CA LEU A 116 20.30 11.58 -10.01
C LEU A 116 21.14 12.61 -10.79
N GLY A 117 22.34 12.89 -10.31
CA GLY A 117 23.25 13.90 -10.85
C GLY A 117 22.74 15.33 -10.62
N ALA A 118 23.42 16.28 -11.26
CA ALA A 118 23.04 17.70 -11.26
C ALA A 118 23.20 18.29 -12.67
N ILE A 119 22.45 19.35 -12.97
CA ILE A 119 22.62 20.13 -14.20
C ILE A 119 23.61 21.25 -13.89
N VAL A 120 24.83 21.11 -14.39
CA VAL A 120 25.96 22.01 -14.08
C VAL A 120 26.33 22.95 -15.23
N ARG A 121 25.39 23.24 -16.11
CA ARG A 121 25.56 24.21 -17.20
C ARG A 121 24.29 25.00 -17.45
N GLN A 122 24.45 26.21 -17.96
CA GLN A 122 23.34 27.09 -18.37
C GLN A 122 23.19 27.11 -19.89
N LYS A 123 22.03 27.59 -20.35
CA LYS A 123 21.76 27.77 -21.78
C LYS A 123 22.73 28.80 -22.36
N ASN A 124 23.30 28.51 -23.53
CA ASN A 124 24.24 29.38 -24.24
C ASN A 124 25.52 29.76 -23.47
N GLN A 125 25.86 29.04 -22.41
CA GLN A 125 27.12 29.21 -21.68
C GLN A 125 27.96 27.93 -21.75
N PRO A 126 29.30 28.05 -21.77
CA PRO A 126 30.17 26.89 -21.64
C PRO A 126 30.00 26.26 -20.25
N MET A 127 30.13 24.93 -20.19
CA MET A 127 30.23 24.22 -18.92
C MET A 127 31.62 24.48 -18.31
N THR A 128 31.68 24.86 -17.04
CA THR A 128 32.96 25.18 -16.36
C THR A 128 33.27 24.16 -15.25
N PRO A 129 34.57 23.92 -14.93
CA PRO A 129 34.96 23.10 -13.79
C PRO A 129 34.40 23.61 -12.45
N GLU A 130 34.24 24.92 -12.30
CA GLU A 130 33.72 25.54 -11.08
C GLU A 130 32.24 25.19 -10.85
N ALA A 131 31.44 25.13 -11.91
CA ALA A 131 30.03 24.70 -11.82
C ALA A 131 29.93 23.22 -11.42
N VAL A 132 30.81 22.36 -11.94
CA VAL A 132 30.90 20.95 -11.51
C VAL A 132 31.26 20.85 -10.03
N LYS A 133 32.23 21.64 -9.58
CA LYS A 133 32.66 21.67 -8.18
C LYS A 133 31.55 22.15 -7.25
N ALA A 134 30.78 23.17 -7.66
CA ALA A 134 29.70 23.75 -6.85
C ALA A 134 28.63 22.72 -6.48
N ASP A 135 28.28 21.84 -7.42
CA ASP A 135 27.24 20.81 -7.22
C ASP A 135 27.81 19.41 -6.95
N TRP A 136 29.11 19.30 -6.61
CA TRP A 136 29.78 18.00 -6.47
C TRP A 136 29.11 17.07 -5.45
N ILE A 137 28.62 17.63 -4.34
CA ILE A 137 27.89 16.88 -3.32
C ILE A 137 26.63 16.25 -3.92
N GLN A 138 25.85 17.01 -4.68
CA GLN A 138 24.63 16.50 -5.33
C GLN A 138 24.94 15.49 -6.45
N ILE A 139 26.01 15.72 -7.22
CA ILE A 139 26.45 14.79 -8.27
C ILE A 139 26.77 13.41 -7.68
N CYS A 140 27.36 13.40 -6.49
CA CYS A 140 27.79 12.19 -5.79
C CYS A 140 26.74 11.64 -4.79
N ASP A 141 25.52 12.18 -4.75
CA ASP A 141 24.48 11.78 -3.80
C ASP A 141 23.72 10.51 -4.24
N PHE A 142 23.78 9.48 -3.39
CA PHE A 142 23.11 8.20 -3.59
C PHE A 142 21.82 8.03 -2.79
N GLU A 143 21.38 9.01 -1.98
CA GLU A 143 20.14 8.89 -1.17
C GLU A 143 18.91 8.57 -2.03
N ASN A 144 18.85 9.10 -3.26
CA ASN A 144 17.75 8.90 -4.21
C ASN A 144 18.20 8.35 -5.58
N ALA A 145 19.02 7.30 -5.59
CA ALA A 145 19.64 6.80 -6.82
C ALA A 145 18.71 6.00 -7.78
N SER A 146 19.04 6.07 -9.07
CA SER A 146 18.42 5.33 -10.17
C SER A 146 19.15 4.03 -10.48
N LYS A 147 18.46 3.04 -11.08
CA LYS A 147 19.00 1.72 -11.43
C LYS A 147 18.76 1.42 -12.92
N PRO A 148 19.44 2.14 -13.83
CA PRO A 148 19.22 1.98 -15.26
C PRO A 148 19.55 0.56 -15.71
N ARG A 149 18.65 -0.06 -16.49
CA ARG A 149 18.76 -1.44 -16.99
C ARG A 149 19.03 -1.52 -18.49
N SER A 150 18.98 -0.39 -19.20
CA SER A 150 19.24 -0.32 -20.63
C SER A 150 19.94 0.97 -21.03
N ILE A 151 20.43 1.01 -22.27
CA ILE A 151 21.07 2.20 -22.84
C ILE A 151 20.05 3.33 -22.99
N GLU A 152 18.81 3.01 -23.36
CA GLU A 152 17.72 3.98 -23.50
C GLU A 152 17.40 4.68 -22.17
N GLU A 153 17.30 3.92 -21.07
CA GLU A 153 17.12 4.48 -19.73
C GLU A 153 18.31 5.34 -19.28
N SER A 154 19.53 4.97 -19.71
CA SER A 154 20.72 5.75 -19.44
C SER A 154 20.70 7.11 -20.15
N ILE A 155 20.41 7.12 -21.46
CA ILE A 155 20.38 8.31 -22.32
C ILE A 155 19.20 9.23 -21.97
N GLY A 156 18.06 8.67 -21.55
CA GLY A 156 16.85 9.44 -21.21
C GLY A 156 17.13 10.58 -20.22
N LYS A 157 18.03 10.38 -19.25
CA LYS A 157 18.42 11.41 -18.28
C LYS A 157 19.14 12.60 -18.93
N ALA A 158 20.00 12.35 -19.91
CA ALA A 158 20.69 13.42 -20.63
C ALA A 158 19.70 14.25 -21.47
N MET A 159 18.72 13.60 -22.09
CA MET A 159 17.65 14.28 -22.84
C MET A 159 16.75 15.11 -21.92
N GLU A 160 16.41 14.60 -20.74
CA GLU A 160 15.69 15.36 -19.70
C GLU A 160 16.47 16.63 -19.30
N SER A 161 17.77 16.50 -19.05
CA SER A 161 18.63 17.64 -18.72
C SER A 161 18.70 18.67 -19.85
N LEU A 162 18.80 18.22 -21.11
CA LEU A 162 18.76 19.11 -22.28
C LEU A 162 17.46 19.90 -22.33
N SER A 163 16.32 19.22 -22.17
CA SER A 163 15.01 19.87 -22.14
C SER A 163 14.90 20.92 -21.04
N LYS A 164 15.45 20.65 -19.84
CA LYS A 164 15.44 21.60 -18.72
C LYS A 164 16.29 22.83 -19.01
N ILE A 165 17.50 22.64 -19.53
CA ILE A 165 18.41 23.74 -19.89
C ILE A 165 17.78 24.63 -20.97
N ASP A 166 17.05 24.05 -21.92
CA ASP A 166 16.39 24.83 -22.97
C ASP A 166 15.21 25.66 -22.46
N SER A 167 14.56 25.25 -21.37
CA SER A 167 13.41 25.92 -20.76
C SER A 167 13.75 27.11 -19.84
N ASP A 168 14.93 27.15 -19.22
CA ASP A 168 15.32 28.19 -18.23
C ASP A 168 15.76 29.55 -18.84
N GLY A 169 15.46 29.80 -20.13
CA GLY A 169 16.01 30.91 -20.91
C GLY A 169 15.22 32.23 -21.00
N ARG A 170 14.11 32.46 -20.27
CA ARG A 170 13.39 33.76 -20.34
C ARG A 170 12.77 34.20 -19.02
N VAL A 171 13.48 35.05 -18.28
CA VAL A 171 12.87 36.14 -17.51
C VAL A 171 13.63 37.42 -17.85
N SER A 172 13.04 38.24 -18.70
CA SER A 172 13.40 39.66 -18.83
C SER A 172 12.17 40.47 -18.42
N THR A 173 12.43 41.41 -17.52
CA THR A 173 11.49 42.34 -16.91
C THR A 173 10.98 43.36 -17.92
N ASN A 174 9.68 43.68 -17.79
CA ASN A 174 8.94 44.81 -18.38
C ASN A 174 8.75 44.84 -19.91
N ASN A 175 7.49 44.77 -20.35
CA ASN A 175 6.78 45.94 -20.88
C ASN A 175 5.32 45.63 -21.23
N THR A 176 4.47 46.58 -20.87
CA THR A 176 3.13 46.79 -21.42
C THR A 176 3.16 46.86 -22.95
N SER A 177 2.32 46.08 -23.62
CA SER A 177 1.65 46.48 -24.85
C SER A 177 0.53 45.50 -25.21
N ARG A 178 -0.54 46.10 -25.74
CA ARG A 178 -1.81 45.52 -26.14
C ARG A 178 -1.72 45.19 -27.64
N ALA A 179 -2.46 44.16 -28.08
CA ALA A 179 -2.59 43.59 -29.44
C ALA A 179 -1.46 42.61 -29.82
N ALA A 180 -1.69 41.48 -30.47
CA ALA A 180 -2.77 41.08 -31.35
C ALA A 180 -3.14 39.60 -31.19
N SER A 181 -4.36 39.30 -31.63
CA SER A 181 -5.02 38.01 -31.70
C SER A 181 -4.34 36.99 -32.63
N SER A 182 -4.81 35.75 -32.48
CA SER A 182 -4.77 34.60 -33.41
C SER A 182 -3.46 33.81 -33.50
N THR A 183 -3.32 32.81 -32.61
CA THR A 183 -3.17 31.35 -32.92
C THR A 183 -2.62 30.61 -31.69
N ALA A 184 -3.47 30.30 -30.71
CA ALA A 184 -3.09 29.45 -29.57
C ALA A 184 -4.24 28.54 -29.12
N THR A 185 -4.77 27.74 -30.05
CA THR A 185 -5.81 26.74 -29.75
C THR A 185 -5.26 25.32 -29.54
N SER A 186 -3.95 25.11 -29.37
CA SER A 186 -3.35 23.76 -29.43
C SER A 186 -2.47 23.31 -28.25
N GLY A 187 -2.31 24.09 -27.18
CA GLY A 187 -1.35 23.77 -26.10
C GLY A 187 -1.67 22.58 -25.21
N PHE A 188 -2.96 22.29 -24.93
CA PHE A 188 -3.36 21.32 -23.89
C PHE A 188 -3.95 20.02 -24.41
N VAL A 189 -4.21 19.93 -25.73
CA VAL A 189 -4.72 18.70 -26.35
C VAL A 189 -3.74 17.55 -26.14
N GLY A 190 -2.42 17.83 -26.11
CA GLY A 190 -1.39 16.83 -25.87
C GLY A 190 -1.33 16.27 -24.45
N ALA A 191 -1.92 16.95 -23.46
CA ALA A 191 -1.99 16.46 -22.08
C ALA A 191 -3.15 15.47 -21.88
N ILE A 192 -4.24 15.61 -22.64
CA ILE A 192 -5.44 14.77 -22.49
C ILE A 192 -5.10 13.34 -22.95
N GLY A 193 -5.38 12.36 -22.10
CA GLY A 193 -5.04 10.95 -22.33
C GLY A 193 -3.59 10.59 -22.01
N HIS A 194 -2.78 11.56 -21.57
CA HIS A 194 -1.42 11.29 -21.12
C HIS A 194 -1.44 10.38 -19.89
N LYS A 195 -0.72 9.26 -19.98
CA LYS A 195 -0.57 8.29 -18.89
C LYS A 195 0.72 8.58 -18.14
N LEU A 196 0.61 8.69 -16.83
CA LEU A 196 1.79 8.78 -15.97
C LEU A 196 2.42 7.39 -15.79
N PRO A 197 3.72 7.32 -15.45
CA PRO A 197 4.38 6.06 -15.13
C PRO A 197 3.59 5.28 -14.06
N PRO A 198 3.35 3.98 -14.27
CA PRO A 198 2.68 3.17 -13.27
C PRO A 198 3.55 3.07 -12.01
N PHE A 199 2.92 3.03 -10.85
CA PHE A 199 3.60 2.88 -9.57
C PHE A 199 2.89 1.82 -8.72
N SER A 200 3.56 1.36 -7.66
CA SER A 200 2.99 0.38 -6.72
C SER A 200 2.86 0.99 -5.33
N SER A 201 1.71 0.77 -4.70
CA SER A 201 1.40 1.18 -3.34
C SER A 201 1.24 -0.06 -2.47
N ALA A 202 2.29 -0.39 -1.72
CA ALA A 202 2.24 -1.38 -0.66
C ALA A 202 1.76 -0.73 0.66
N TYR A 203 0.96 -1.47 1.41
CA TYR A 203 0.51 -1.10 2.75
C TYR A 203 0.23 -2.35 3.59
N THR A 204 0.28 -2.17 4.90
CA THR A 204 -0.06 -3.13 5.93
C THR A 204 -1.21 -2.58 6.79
N GLU A 205 -1.58 -3.32 7.82
CA GLU A 205 -2.52 -2.86 8.84
C GLU A 205 -2.06 -1.55 9.50
N LEU A 206 -0.74 -1.31 9.60
CA LEU A 206 -0.18 -0.09 10.18
C LEU A 206 -0.64 1.17 9.43
N GLU A 207 -0.48 1.22 8.11
CA GLU A 207 -0.89 2.37 7.31
C GLU A 207 -2.42 2.55 7.33
N ALA A 208 -3.18 1.45 7.35
CA ALA A 208 -4.64 1.49 7.44
C ALA A 208 -5.10 2.06 8.79
N ILE A 209 -4.49 1.64 9.90
CA ILE A 209 -4.79 2.14 11.26
C ILE A 209 -4.37 3.61 11.38
N MET A 210 -3.18 3.95 10.89
CA MET A 210 -2.68 5.33 10.89
C MET A 210 -3.61 6.28 10.14
N TYR A 211 -4.11 5.86 8.98
CA TYR A 211 -5.13 6.59 8.25
C TYR A 211 -6.42 6.71 9.06
N ALA A 212 -6.92 5.61 9.63
CA ALA A 212 -8.15 5.61 10.39
C ALA A 212 -8.11 6.60 11.56
N LEU A 213 -7.03 6.59 12.34
CA LEU A 213 -6.77 7.58 13.39
C LEU A 213 -6.67 9.01 12.82
N GLY A 214 -5.98 9.17 11.69
CA GLY A 214 -5.83 10.43 10.98
C GLY A 214 -7.15 11.03 10.47
N VAL A 215 -8.21 10.22 10.32
CA VAL A 215 -9.56 10.66 9.96
C VAL A 215 -10.58 10.51 11.09
N GLY A 216 -10.10 10.43 12.34
CA GLY A 216 -10.91 10.56 13.57
C GLY A 216 -11.35 9.25 14.22
N ALA A 217 -11.00 8.08 13.67
CA ALA A 217 -11.34 6.82 14.32
C ALA A 217 -10.77 6.79 15.74
N SER A 218 -11.59 6.40 16.72
CA SER A 218 -11.22 6.54 18.12
C SER A 218 -11.73 5.40 18.97
N ILE A 219 -10.95 5.00 19.97
CA ILE A 219 -11.38 4.04 20.99
C ILE A 219 -12.58 4.54 21.82
N LYS A 220 -12.91 5.84 21.76
CA LYS A 220 -14.12 6.40 22.39
C LYS A 220 -15.41 5.87 21.77
N GLU A 221 -15.36 5.50 20.49
CA GLU A 221 -16.45 4.83 19.79
C GLU A 221 -16.10 3.32 19.70
N PRO A 222 -16.73 2.44 20.50
CA PRO A 222 -16.40 1.02 20.50
C PRO A 222 -16.52 0.37 19.11
N LYS A 223 -17.41 0.87 18.24
CA LYS A 223 -17.56 0.37 16.87
C LYS A 223 -16.38 0.71 15.96
N ASP A 224 -15.53 1.65 16.34
CA ASP A 224 -14.32 2.00 15.58
C ASP A 224 -13.15 1.07 15.86
N LEU A 225 -13.24 0.21 16.89
CA LEU A 225 -12.16 -0.73 17.23
C LEU A 225 -11.76 -1.62 16.04
N LYS A 226 -12.71 -1.91 15.14
CA LYS A 226 -12.46 -2.68 13.90
C LYS A 226 -11.58 -1.95 12.87
N PHE A 227 -11.34 -0.65 13.02
CA PHE A 227 -10.49 0.13 12.12
C PHE A 227 -9.11 0.44 12.73
N ILE A 228 -8.95 0.27 14.04
CA ILE A 228 -7.76 0.73 14.79
C ILE A 228 -7.06 -0.39 15.58
N TYR A 229 -7.60 -1.62 15.56
CA TYR A 229 -6.98 -2.78 16.20
C TYR A 229 -6.95 -3.97 15.24
N GLU A 230 -5.74 -4.32 14.79
CA GLU A 230 -5.45 -5.41 13.86
C GLU A 230 -5.86 -6.79 14.39
N GLY A 231 -5.90 -6.99 15.72
CA GLY A 231 -6.39 -8.22 16.34
C GLY A 231 -7.92 -8.34 16.39
N ASN A 232 -8.67 -7.33 15.94
CA ASN A 232 -10.11 -7.44 15.80
C ASN A 232 -10.46 -8.45 14.68
N SER A 233 -11.45 -9.34 14.91
CA SER A 233 -11.81 -10.36 13.89
C SER A 233 -12.40 -9.70 12.64
N ASP A 234 -13.03 -8.55 12.86
CA ASP A 234 -13.71 -7.80 11.83
C ASP A 234 -12.82 -6.64 11.36
N PHE A 235 -11.51 -6.71 11.62
CA PHE A 235 -10.56 -5.70 11.22
C PHE A 235 -10.72 -5.40 9.72
N SER A 236 -10.94 -4.13 9.42
CA SER A 236 -11.28 -3.65 8.09
C SER A 236 -10.54 -2.34 7.80
N CYS A 237 -10.20 -2.09 6.55
CA CYS A 237 -9.71 -0.77 6.13
C CYS A 237 -10.90 0.17 5.89
N LEU A 238 -10.80 1.42 6.33
CA LEU A 238 -11.80 2.43 5.95
C LEU A 238 -11.82 2.61 4.43
N PRO A 239 -13.00 2.67 3.79
CA PRO A 239 -13.09 2.74 2.33
C PRO A 239 -12.30 3.89 1.69
N THR A 240 -12.32 5.06 2.33
CA THR A 240 -11.64 6.26 1.84
C THR A 240 -10.11 6.20 1.91
N PHE A 241 -9.54 5.17 2.55
CA PHE A 241 -8.10 4.88 2.43
C PHE A 241 -7.69 4.60 0.97
N GLY A 242 -8.63 4.19 0.12
CA GLY A 242 -8.41 4.01 -1.31
C GLY A 242 -7.98 5.29 -2.05
N VAL A 243 -8.24 6.47 -1.48
CA VAL A 243 -7.71 7.74 -2.00
C VAL A 243 -6.21 7.85 -1.75
N ILE A 244 -5.73 7.48 -0.56
CA ILE A 244 -4.32 7.54 -0.17
C ILE A 244 -3.45 6.66 -1.09
N ILE A 245 -3.94 5.47 -1.41
CA ILE A 245 -3.28 4.52 -2.31
C ILE A 245 -3.01 5.17 -3.68
N ALA A 246 -4.00 5.90 -4.21
CA ALA A 246 -3.93 6.54 -5.52
C ALA A 246 -3.20 7.89 -5.51
N GLN A 247 -3.27 8.64 -4.40
CA GLN A 247 -2.73 10.00 -4.25
C GLN A 247 -1.22 10.09 -4.50
N LYS A 248 -0.46 9.00 -4.31
CA LYS A 248 1.00 9.00 -4.56
C LYS A 248 1.38 9.42 -6.00
N SER A 249 0.54 9.16 -7.01
CA SER A 249 0.76 9.64 -8.38
C SER A 249 0.80 11.16 -8.50
N ILE A 250 0.04 11.86 -7.66
CA ILE A 250 -0.12 13.31 -7.69
C ILE A 250 1.00 13.99 -6.91
N MET A 251 1.41 13.37 -5.79
CA MET A 251 2.37 13.97 -4.86
C MET A 251 3.84 13.61 -5.13
N GLY A 252 4.11 12.53 -5.86
CA GLY A 252 5.46 12.09 -6.21
C GLY A 252 6.09 12.81 -7.42
N GLY A 253 5.60 13.99 -7.79
CA GLY A 253 6.09 14.74 -8.95
C GLY A 253 5.42 14.38 -10.29
N GLY A 254 4.51 13.40 -10.33
CA GLY A 254 3.85 12.97 -11.59
C GLY A 254 3.07 14.07 -12.31
N LEU A 255 2.58 15.09 -11.59
CA LEU A 255 1.99 16.29 -12.21
C LEU A 255 3.00 17.08 -13.05
N ALA A 256 4.28 17.11 -12.67
CA ALA A 256 5.32 17.81 -13.41
C ALA A 256 5.71 17.10 -14.72
N GLU A 257 5.28 15.85 -14.90
CA GLU A 257 5.56 15.04 -16.09
C GLU A 257 4.51 15.27 -17.20
N ILE A 258 3.42 16.00 -16.93
CA ILE A 258 2.34 16.22 -17.89
C ILE A 258 2.83 17.18 -19.01
N PRO A 259 2.89 16.72 -20.28
CA PRO A 259 3.39 17.53 -21.38
C PRO A 259 2.54 18.79 -21.61
N GLY A 260 3.22 19.93 -21.79
CA GLY A 260 2.56 21.19 -22.13
C GLY A 260 1.94 21.95 -20.94
N LEU A 261 2.06 21.43 -19.71
CA LEU A 261 1.58 22.09 -18.50
C LEU A 261 2.74 22.45 -17.58
N SER A 262 3.00 23.74 -17.39
CA SER A 262 3.90 24.23 -16.33
C SER A 262 3.09 24.39 -15.04
N ILE A 263 3.22 23.43 -14.13
CA ILE A 263 2.45 23.38 -12.88
C ILE A 263 3.28 23.93 -11.73
N ASN A 264 2.85 25.06 -11.17
CA ASN A 264 3.34 25.54 -9.89
C ASN A 264 2.53 24.86 -8.77
N PHE A 265 3.15 23.91 -8.06
CA PHE A 265 2.51 23.14 -6.98
C PHE A 265 1.95 24.01 -5.85
N ALA A 266 2.55 25.18 -5.58
CA ALA A 266 2.03 26.10 -4.56
C ALA A 266 0.69 26.75 -4.95
N LYS A 267 0.28 26.64 -6.22
CA LYS A 267 -1.00 27.14 -6.74
C LYS A 267 -1.99 26.02 -7.09
N VAL A 268 -1.67 24.78 -6.75
CA VAL A 268 -2.56 23.62 -6.94
C VAL A 268 -3.49 23.53 -5.75
N LEU A 269 -4.80 23.65 -6.00
CA LEU A 269 -5.85 23.37 -5.03
C LEU A 269 -6.55 22.07 -5.39
N HIS A 270 -6.88 21.28 -4.39
CA HIS A 270 -7.73 20.10 -4.58
C HIS A 270 -9.20 20.56 -4.55
N GLY A 271 -9.88 20.55 -5.70
CA GLY A 271 -11.24 21.07 -5.83
C GLY A 271 -12.34 20.03 -5.56
N GLU A 272 -12.20 18.83 -6.13
CA GLU A 272 -13.17 17.74 -5.95
C GLU A 272 -12.48 16.38 -5.93
N GLN A 273 -13.06 15.44 -5.19
CA GLN A 273 -12.62 14.05 -5.11
C GLN A 273 -13.77 13.10 -5.44
N TYR A 274 -13.50 12.10 -6.26
CA TYR A 274 -14.33 10.90 -6.40
C TYR A 274 -13.52 9.65 -6.08
N LEU A 275 -14.14 8.70 -5.40
CA LEU A 275 -13.61 7.36 -5.17
C LEU A 275 -14.72 6.35 -5.41
N GLU A 276 -14.42 5.28 -6.12
CA GLU A 276 -15.27 4.11 -6.27
C GLU A 276 -14.50 2.84 -5.92
N LEU A 277 -15.11 2.00 -5.08
CA LEU A 277 -14.63 0.67 -4.76
C LEU A 277 -15.39 -0.36 -5.61
N TYR A 278 -14.64 -1.27 -6.22
CA TYR A 278 -15.18 -2.45 -6.88
C TYR A 278 -15.19 -3.65 -5.94
N LYS A 279 -14.29 -3.63 -4.95
CA LYS A 279 -14.23 -4.57 -3.81
C LYS A 279 -13.76 -3.81 -2.57
N PRO A 280 -14.10 -4.28 -1.36
CA PRO A 280 -13.49 -3.77 -0.13
C PRO A 280 -11.97 -3.83 -0.20
N LEU A 281 -11.30 -2.83 0.36
CA LEU A 281 -9.84 -2.82 0.43
C LEU A 281 -9.36 -3.99 1.29
N PRO A 282 -8.34 -4.76 0.85
CA PRO A 282 -7.78 -5.82 1.66
C PRO A 282 -7.09 -5.23 2.90
N ARG A 283 -7.00 -6.01 3.98
CA ARG A 283 -6.35 -5.60 5.25
C ARG A 283 -4.90 -5.14 5.10
N ALA A 284 -4.20 -5.74 4.14
CA ALA A 284 -2.85 -5.41 3.72
C ALA A 284 -2.73 -5.80 2.24
N GLY A 285 -1.82 -5.18 1.50
CA GLY A 285 -1.64 -5.53 0.11
C GLY A 285 -0.67 -4.62 -0.64
N ASN A 286 -0.40 -4.98 -1.89
CA ASN A 286 0.40 -4.18 -2.81
C ASN A 286 -0.42 -3.94 -4.09
N LEU A 287 -0.86 -2.71 -4.29
CA LEU A 287 -1.70 -2.34 -5.43
C LEU A 287 -0.90 -1.60 -6.49
N LYS A 288 -0.97 -2.09 -7.73
CA LYS A 288 -0.43 -1.39 -8.89
C LYS A 288 -1.40 -0.29 -9.29
N CYS A 289 -0.91 0.93 -9.46
CA CYS A 289 -1.70 2.10 -9.79
C CYS A 289 -1.31 2.66 -11.16
N GLU A 290 -2.31 3.01 -11.95
CA GLU A 290 -2.15 3.61 -13.28
C GLU A 290 -2.95 4.90 -13.34
N ALA A 291 -2.26 6.01 -13.60
CA ALA A 291 -2.86 7.35 -13.64
C ALA A 291 -2.91 7.90 -15.07
N VAL A 292 -3.99 8.60 -15.41
CA VAL A 292 -4.21 9.20 -16.71
C VAL A 292 -4.89 10.56 -16.57
N VAL A 293 -4.42 11.55 -17.32
CA VAL A 293 -5.11 12.84 -17.45
C VAL A 293 -6.38 12.60 -18.26
N ALA A 294 -7.51 12.49 -17.57
CA ALA A 294 -8.80 12.28 -18.21
C ALA A 294 -9.19 13.52 -19.04
N ASP A 295 -8.93 14.71 -18.51
CA ASP A 295 -9.30 15.96 -19.17
C ASP A 295 -8.62 17.21 -18.58
N VAL A 296 -8.69 18.31 -19.32
CA VAL A 296 -8.27 19.64 -18.86
C VAL A 296 -9.34 20.68 -19.21
N LEU A 297 -9.82 21.43 -18.23
CA LEU A 297 -10.91 22.42 -18.38
C LEU A 297 -10.42 23.83 -18.05
N ASP A 298 -10.85 24.82 -18.84
CA ASP A 298 -10.58 26.23 -18.55
C ASP A 298 -11.77 26.87 -17.84
N LYS A 299 -11.58 27.26 -16.57
CA LYS A 299 -12.61 27.94 -15.77
C LYS A 299 -12.48 29.47 -15.82
N GLY A 300 -11.52 30.01 -16.57
CA GLY A 300 -11.24 31.43 -16.67
C GLY A 300 -10.21 31.88 -15.62
N SER A 301 -10.53 31.73 -14.33
CA SER A 301 -9.59 32.07 -13.24
C SER A 301 -8.52 31.01 -12.97
N GLY A 302 -8.64 29.83 -13.59
CA GLY A 302 -7.72 28.71 -13.41
C GLY A 302 -8.06 27.53 -14.32
N LEU A 303 -7.15 26.57 -14.40
CA LEU A 303 -7.37 25.30 -15.10
C LEU A 303 -7.81 24.21 -14.12
N VAL A 304 -8.67 23.31 -14.57
CA VAL A 304 -9.00 22.07 -13.85
C VAL A 304 -8.37 20.90 -14.59
N ILE A 305 -7.50 20.15 -13.93
CA ILE A 305 -6.99 18.87 -14.42
C ILE A 305 -7.82 17.77 -13.77
N LEU A 306 -8.44 16.93 -14.60
CA LEU A 306 -9.09 15.70 -14.16
C LEU A 306 -8.10 14.56 -14.30
N MET A 307 -7.71 13.97 -13.17
CA MET A 307 -6.78 12.86 -13.12
C MET A 307 -7.52 11.60 -12.66
N ASP A 308 -7.59 10.62 -13.53
CA ASP A 308 -8.15 9.31 -13.25
C ASP A 308 -7.04 8.36 -12.81
N VAL A 309 -7.23 7.65 -11.71
CA VAL A 309 -6.26 6.69 -11.18
C VAL A 309 -6.95 5.37 -10.88
N TYR A 310 -6.45 4.31 -11.49
CA TYR A 310 -6.96 2.94 -11.34
C TYR A 310 -5.97 2.12 -10.52
N SER A 311 -6.44 1.45 -9.47
CA SER A 311 -5.61 0.63 -8.58
C SER A 311 -6.02 -0.84 -8.65
N TYR A 312 -5.04 -1.70 -8.92
CA TYR A 312 -5.23 -3.12 -9.22
C TYR A 312 -4.51 -4.02 -8.21
N SER A 313 -5.17 -5.13 -7.84
CA SER A 313 -4.54 -6.27 -7.17
C SER A 313 -4.37 -7.39 -8.20
N GLY A 314 -3.13 -7.64 -8.62
CA GLY A 314 -2.87 -8.51 -9.77
C GLY A 314 -3.53 -7.96 -11.03
N LYS A 315 -4.54 -8.68 -11.55
CA LYS A 315 -5.34 -8.25 -12.71
C LYS A 315 -6.70 -7.63 -12.33
N GLU A 316 -7.08 -7.67 -11.07
CA GLU A 316 -8.40 -7.22 -10.62
C GLU A 316 -8.37 -5.73 -10.25
N LEU A 317 -9.32 -4.95 -10.78
CA LEU A 317 -9.52 -3.56 -10.39
C LEU A 317 -10.15 -3.51 -8.99
N VAL A 318 -9.47 -2.83 -8.05
CA VAL A 318 -9.92 -2.70 -6.66
C VAL A 318 -10.63 -1.38 -6.44
N CYS A 319 -10.00 -0.28 -6.84
CA CYS A 319 -10.58 1.05 -6.73
C CYS A 319 -10.22 1.95 -7.92
N TYR A 320 -11.10 2.92 -8.14
CA TYR A 320 -10.92 4.00 -9.10
C TYR A 320 -11.07 5.33 -8.38
N ASN A 321 -10.15 6.25 -8.64
CA ASN A 321 -10.19 7.60 -8.12
C ASN A 321 -10.23 8.60 -9.27
N GLN A 322 -10.97 9.69 -9.11
CA GLN A 322 -10.86 10.86 -9.96
C GLN A 322 -10.56 12.08 -9.08
N PHE A 323 -9.39 12.66 -9.30
CA PHE A 323 -8.94 13.88 -8.64
C PHE A 323 -9.20 15.07 -9.56
N SER A 324 -9.86 16.11 -9.03
CA SER A 324 -10.06 17.37 -9.74
C SER A 324 -9.16 18.43 -9.13
N LEU A 325 -8.06 18.74 -9.83
CA LEU A 325 -7.03 19.65 -9.37
C LEU A 325 -7.19 21.01 -10.05
N PHE A 326 -7.32 22.07 -9.26
CA PHE A 326 -7.50 23.43 -9.74
C PHE A 326 -6.18 24.21 -9.67
N LEU A 327 -5.69 24.66 -10.82
CA LEU A 327 -4.49 25.48 -10.98
C LEU A 327 -4.87 26.96 -10.98
N VAL A 328 -4.68 27.63 -9.85
CA VAL A 328 -5.07 29.04 -9.68
C VAL A 328 -4.24 29.95 -10.58
N GLY A 329 -4.90 30.82 -11.35
CA GLY A 329 -4.26 31.82 -12.21
C GLY A 329 -3.76 31.29 -13.56
N SER A 330 -3.93 29.99 -13.84
CA SER A 330 -3.51 29.37 -15.11
C SER A 330 -4.59 29.35 -16.19
N GLY A 331 -5.79 29.90 -15.94
CA GLY A 331 -6.91 29.91 -16.88
C GLY A 331 -6.91 31.10 -17.85
N GLY A 332 -7.96 31.21 -18.66
CA GLY A 332 -8.15 32.32 -19.61
C GLY A 332 -7.46 32.12 -20.96
N ILE A 333 -7.09 30.89 -21.26
CA ILE A 333 -6.35 30.47 -22.47
C ILE A 333 -7.26 29.85 -23.54
N GLY A 334 -8.54 29.65 -23.20
CA GLY A 334 -9.53 29.03 -24.08
C GLY A 334 -9.57 27.51 -23.94
N GLY A 335 -10.75 26.92 -24.13
CA GLY A 335 -10.97 25.49 -23.94
C GLY A 335 -12.39 25.21 -23.46
N LYS A 336 -12.72 23.92 -23.30
CA LYS A 336 -14.04 23.54 -22.77
C LYS A 336 -14.14 23.85 -21.29
N ARG A 337 -15.33 24.30 -20.87
CA ARG A 337 -15.64 24.62 -19.47
C ARG A 337 -16.21 23.41 -18.71
N THR A 338 -16.67 22.39 -19.43
CA THR A 338 -17.31 21.19 -18.91
C THR A 338 -16.70 19.95 -19.57
N SER A 339 -16.87 18.80 -18.93
CA SER A 339 -16.44 17.52 -19.47
C SER A 339 -17.43 16.43 -19.08
N ASP A 340 -17.71 15.56 -20.03
CA ASP A 340 -18.49 14.33 -19.88
C ASP A 340 -17.75 13.25 -19.07
N LYS A 341 -16.45 13.42 -18.85
CA LYS A 341 -15.62 12.51 -18.03
C LYS A 341 -15.66 12.84 -16.53
N VAL A 342 -16.17 14.02 -16.15
CA VAL A 342 -16.32 14.40 -14.74
C VAL A 342 -17.36 13.49 -14.06
N LYS A 343 -17.01 12.94 -12.91
CA LYS A 343 -18.00 12.42 -11.97
C LYS A 343 -18.70 13.59 -11.29
N GLU A 344 -19.97 13.80 -11.60
CA GLU A 344 -20.69 15.01 -11.18
C GLU A 344 -20.92 15.08 -9.67
N ALA A 345 -20.65 16.25 -9.09
CA ALA A 345 -21.07 16.59 -7.73
C ALA A 345 -22.57 16.93 -7.73
N VAL A 346 -23.31 16.47 -6.71
CA VAL A 346 -24.78 16.56 -6.69
C VAL A 346 -25.24 17.38 -5.50
N ALA A 347 -26.11 18.35 -5.72
CA ALA A 347 -26.68 19.18 -4.66
C ALA A 347 -27.37 18.34 -3.58
N VAL A 348 -27.33 18.82 -2.33
CA VAL A 348 -28.09 18.19 -1.23
C VAL A 348 -29.60 18.44 -1.42
N PRO A 349 -30.48 17.54 -0.97
CA PRO A 349 -31.93 17.74 -1.01
C PRO A 349 -32.38 19.01 -0.28
N ASN A 350 -33.35 19.73 -0.85
CA ASN A 350 -33.93 20.93 -0.25
C ASN A 350 -34.97 20.58 0.84
N ARG A 351 -34.52 19.88 1.89
CA ARG A 351 -35.29 19.49 3.07
C ARG A 351 -34.35 19.37 4.28
N ARG A 352 -34.89 19.18 5.49
CA ARG A 352 -34.05 18.95 6.69
C ARG A 352 -33.23 17.65 6.54
N PRO A 353 -31.99 17.60 7.08
CA PRO A 353 -31.18 16.39 7.09
C PRO A 353 -31.84 15.29 7.91
N ASP A 354 -31.68 14.04 7.46
CA ASP A 354 -32.17 12.84 8.14
C ASP A 354 -31.29 12.50 9.36
N ALA A 355 -30.00 12.82 9.28
CA ALA A 355 -29.06 12.63 10.37
C ALA A 355 -27.99 13.73 10.36
N VAL A 356 -27.49 14.07 11.55
CA VAL A 356 -26.39 15.01 11.74
C VAL A 356 -25.43 14.40 12.77
N LEU A 357 -24.17 14.23 12.39
CA LEU A 357 -23.10 13.81 13.30
C LEU A 357 -22.07 14.91 13.44
N THR A 358 -21.50 15.02 14.64
CA THR A 358 -20.58 16.10 14.99
C THR A 358 -19.33 15.52 15.63
N GLU A 359 -18.16 15.91 15.14
CA GLU A 359 -16.88 15.43 15.66
C GLU A 359 -15.87 16.58 15.70
N THR A 360 -15.15 16.72 16.82
CA THR A 360 -14.12 17.76 16.97
C THR A 360 -12.77 17.21 16.54
N THR A 361 -12.15 17.88 15.57
CA THR A 361 -10.80 17.52 15.12
C THR A 361 -9.77 17.83 16.21
N SER A 362 -8.68 17.06 16.27
CA SER A 362 -7.56 17.39 17.15
C SER A 362 -6.81 18.64 16.66
N LEU A 363 -6.16 19.38 17.56
CA LEU A 363 -5.17 20.41 17.17
C LEU A 363 -4.03 19.80 16.34
N ASN A 364 -3.70 18.53 16.57
CA ASN A 364 -2.67 17.79 15.83
C ASN A 364 -3.25 17.00 14.64
N GLN A 365 -4.50 17.24 14.23
CA GLN A 365 -5.16 16.40 13.21
C GLN A 365 -4.40 16.39 11.88
N ALA A 366 -3.97 17.56 11.40
CA ALA A 366 -3.19 17.68 10.17
C ALA A 366 -1.81 17.02 10.30
N ALA A 367 -1.17 17.15 11.48
CA ALA A 367 0.12 16.54 11.78
C ALA A 367 0.07 15.00 11.80
N LEU A 368 -1.06 14.42 12.23
CA LEU A 368 -1.31 12.98 12.17
C LEU A 368 -1.69 12.53 10.76
N TYR A 369 -2.66 13.20 10.13
CA TYR A 369 -3.19 12.80 8.82
C TYR A 369 -2.11 12.77 7.74
N ARG A 370 -1.21 13.77 7.72
CA ARG A 370 -0.11 13.84 6.73
C ARG A 370 0.80 12.62 6.71
N LEU A 371 0.90 11.87 7.80
CA LEU A 371 1.68 10.62 7.86
C LEU A 371 1.11 9.55 6.90
N SER A 372 -0.15 9.71 6.47
CA SER A 372 -0.76 8.86 5.45
C SER A 372 -0.21 9.11 4.04
N GLY A 373 0.49 10.22 3.80
CA GLY A 373 1.18 10.45 2.52
C GLY A 373 1.13 11.88 1.98
N ASP A 374 0.32 12.77 2.56
CA ASP A 374 0.23 14.16 2.12
C ASP A 374 1.10 15.11 2.94
N TRP A 375 2.35 15.21 2.51
CA TRP A 375 3.41 15.99 3.18
C TRP A 375 3.42 17.48 2.86
N ASN A 376 2.42 18.02 2.14
CA ASN A 376 2.39 19.42 1.73
C ASN A 376 2.58 20.37 2.95
N PRO A 377 3.60 21.25 2.94
CA PRO A 377 3.88 22.15 4.07
C PRO A 377 2.71 23.07 4.45
N LEU A 378 1.78 23.34 3.53
CA LEU A 378 0.53 24.08 3.76
C LEU A 378 -0.24 23.63 5.02
N HIS A 379 -0.10 22.36 5.39
CA HIS A 379 -0.84 21.74 6.48
C HIS A 379 -0.09 21.67 7.81
N ILE A 380 1.14 22.20 7.89
CA ILE A 380 1.93 22.12 9.12
C ILE A 380 2.87 23.32 9.36
N ASP A 381 3.38 23.96 8.31
CA ASP A 381 4.30 25.09 8.39
C ASP A 381 3.54 26.43 8.31
N PRO A 382 3.52 27.24 9.38
CA PRO A 382 2.84 28.54 9.38
C PRO A 382 3.36 29.51 8.31
N ASN A 383 4.67 29.50 8.01
CA ASN A 383 5.23 30.40 7.00
C ASN A 383 4.72 30.05 5.60
N PHE A 384 4.67 28.75 5.30
CA PHE A 384 4.15 28.28 4.02
C PHE A 384 2.64 28.50 3.88
N ALA A 385 1.88 28.29 4.96
CA ALA A 385 0.46 28.61 4.98
C ALA A 385 0.18 30.10 4.72
N SER A 386 0.96 30.98 5.34
CA SER A 386 0.87 32.44 5.13
C SER A 386 1.19 32.83 3.68
N LEU A 387 2.25 32.26 3.09
CA LEU A 387 2.59 32.47 1.67
C LEU A 387 1.48 32.01 0.72
N ALA A 388 0.72 30.98 1.11
CA ALA A 388 -0.44 30.47 0.36
C ALA A 388 -1.74 31.24 0.64
N GLY A 389 -1.70 32.28 1.48
CA GLY A 389 -2.84 33.15 1.79
C GLY A 389 -3.73 32.68 2.94
N PHE A 390 -3.22 31.83 3.83
CA PHE A 390 -3.94 31.38 5.03
C PHE A 390 -3.26 31.87 6.31
N ASP A 391 -4.05 32.30 7.29
CA ASP A 391 -3.53 32.85 8.55
C ASP A 391 -2.76 31.80 9.38
N THR A 392 -3.18 30.54 9.32
CA THR A 392 -2.56 29.40 10.00
C THR A 392 -2.67 28.14 9.12
N PRO A 393 -1.88 27.08 9.39
CA PRO A 393 -1.98 25.82 8.65
C PRO A 393 -3.41 25.25 8.68
N ILE A 394 -3.91 24.90 7.51
CA ILE A 394 -5.26 24.33 7.34
C ILE A 394 -5.21 22.80 7.38
N LEU A 395 -6.31 22.17 7.77
CA LEU A 395 -6.50 20.73 7.68
C LEU A 395 -6.67 20.31 6.20
N HIS A 396 -6.15 19.13 5.85
CA HIS A 396 -6.33 18.55 4.52
C HIS A 396 -7.82 18.38 4.19
N GLY A 397 -8.24 18.79 2.99
CA GLY A 397 -9.61 18.54 2.52
C GLY A 397 -9.97 17.05 2.53
N LEU A 398 -9.01 16.19 2.16
CA LEU A 398 -9.15 14.73 2.20
C LEU A 398 -9.25 14.15 3.62
N CYS A 399 -8.74 14.85 4.64
CA CYS A 399 -8.97 14.48 6.04
C CYS A 399 -10.44 14.73 6.39
N THR A 400 -10.96 15.94 6.14
CA THR A 400 -12.38 16.30 6.35
C THR A 400 -13.32 15.37 5.58
N PHE A 401 -12.92 14.96 4.38
CA PHE A 401 -13.61 13.94 3.57
C PHE A 401 -13.67 12.58 4.26
N GLY A 402 -12.56 12.11 4.84
CA GLY A 402 -12.51 10.87 5.62
C GLY A 402 -13.42 10.89 6.85
N PHE A 403 -13.43 11.99 7.61
CA PHE A 403 -14.37 12.19 8.73
C PHE A 403 -15.82 12.07 8.26
N SER A 404 -16.18 12.79 7.18
CA SER A 404 -17.54 12.82 6.65
C SER A 404 -17.97 11.44 6.13
N ALA A 405 -17.06 10.71 5.47
CA ALA A 405 -17.32 9.35 4.99
C ALA A 405 -17.50 8.36 6.15
N ARG A 406 -16.70 8.47 7.23
CA ARG A 406 -16.88 7.68 8.46
C ARG A 406 -18.25 7.93 9.07
N HIS A 407 -18.68 9.18 9.19
CA HIS A 407 -20.01 9.51 9.71
C HIS A 407 -21.13 8.85 8.89
N VAL A 408 -21.05 8.88 7.56
CA VAL A 408 -22.03 8.22 6.68
C VAL A 408 -21.98 6.70 6.86
N LEU A 409 -20.79 6.09 6.91
CA LEU A 409 -20.62 4.66 7.08
C LEU A 409 -21.17 4.18 8.44
N GLN A 410 -20.89 4.92 9.52
CA GLN A 410 -21.42 4.63 10.85
C GLN A 410 -22.94 4.74 10.87
N GLN A 411 -23.50 5.82 10.31
CA GLN A 411 -24.91 6.12 10.40
C GLN A 411 -25.79 5.23 9.50
N PHE A 412 -25.36 4.96 8.26
CA PHE A 412 -26.20 4.30 7.25
C PHE A 412 -25.70 2.93 6.80
N ALA A 413 -24.47 2.56 7.18
CA ALA A 413 -23.87 1.27 6.86
C ALA A 413 -23.53 0.40 8.08
N ASP A 414 -23.76 0.87 9.33
CA ASP A 414 -23.36 0.17 10.56
C ASP A 414 -21.87 -0.21 10.57
N ASN A 415 -21.02 0.66 10.03
CA ASN A 415 -19.59 0.41 9.83
C ASN A 415 -19.26 -0.84 8.98
N ASP A 416 -20.20 -1.34 8.19
CA ASP A 416 -19.97 -2.41 7.21
C ASP A 416 -19.31 -1.84 5.94
N VAL A 417 -18.00 -2.03 5.83
CA VAL A 417 -17.21 -1.56 4.69
C VAL A 417 -17.60 -2.22 3.37
N SER A 418 -18.24 -3.40 3.40
CA SER A 418 -18.69 -4.10 2.19
C SER A 418 -19.86 -3.40 1.50
N ARG A 419 -20.59 -2.56 2.24
CA ARG A 419 -21.69 -1.77 1.70
C ARG A 419 -21.22 -0.48 1.04
N PHE A 420 -19.98 -0.04 1.22
CA PHE A 420 -19.50 1.16 0.58
C PHE A 420 -19.22 0.92 -0.91
N LYS A 421 -19.87 1.70 -1.79
CA LYS A 421 -19.65 1.60 -3.24
C LYS A 421 -18.84 2.75 -3.78
N ALA A 422 -19.27 3.99 -3.54
CA ALA A 422 -18.59 5.17 -4.06
C ALA A 422 -18.83 6.39 -3.20
N ILE A 423 -18.00 7.42 -3.37
CA ILE A 423 -18.14 8.73 -2.73
C ILE A 423 -17.72 9.82 -3.72
N LYS A 424 -18.44 10.94 -3.71
CA LYS A 424 -18.09 12.18 -4.41
C LYS A 424 -18.17 13.34 -3.43
N ALA A 425 -17.23 14.28 -3.51
CA ALA A 425 -17.27 15.51 -2.72
C ALA A 425 -16.64 16.70 -3.47
N ARG A 426 -17.16 17.91 -3.20
CA ARG A 426 -16.54 19.19 -3.58
C ARG A 426 -16.04 19.92 -2.33
N PHE A 427 -14.77 20.31 -2.34
CA PHE A 427 -14.16 21.12 -1.28
C PHE A 427 -14.51 22.59 -1.52
N ALA A 428 -15.07 23.25 -0.50
CA ALA A 428 -15.63 24.60 -0.63
C ALA A 428 -14.86 25.65 0.17
N LYS A 429 -14.44 25.32 1.40
CA LYS A 429 -13.75 26.23 2.32
C LYS A 429 -12.73 25.46 3.18
N PRO A 430 -11.66 26.12 3.67
CA PRO A 430 -10.68 25.49 4.54
C PRO A 430 -11.29 25.12 5.90
N VAL A 431 -10.72 24.09 6.53
CA VAL A 431 -10.94 23.72 7.92
C VAL A 431 -9.64 23.96 8.67
N TYR A 432 -9.71 24.40 9.91
CA TYR A 432 -8.54 24.54 10.79
C TYR A 432 -8.52 23.41 11.83
N PRO A 433 -7.37 22.76 12.10
CA PRO A 433 -7.27 21.75 13.16
C PRO A 433 -7.78 22.28 14.50
N GLY A 434 -8.57 21.48 15.22
CA GLY A 434 -9.27 21.89 16.45
C GLY A 434 -10.72 22.33 16.22
N GLN A 435 -11.11 22.64 14.98
CA GLN A 435 -12.52 22.97 14.69
C GLN A 435 -13.42 21.74 14.75
N THR A 436 -14.67 21.98 15.10
CA THR A 436 -15.73 20.97 15.14
C THR A 436 -16.43 20.85 13.80
N LEU A 437 -16.38 19.65 13.22
CA LEU A 437 -17.05 19.28 11.99
C LEU A 437 -18.46 18.79 12.28
N GLN A 438 -19.43 19.25 11.50
CA GLN A 438 -20.82 18.79 11.53
C GLN A 438 -21.17 18.23 10.14
N THR A 439 -21.39 16.93 10.04
CA THR A 439 -21.80 16.26 8.80
C THR A 439 -23.31 16.09 8.80
N GLU A 440 -23.98 16.81 7.92
CA GLU A 440 -25.42 16.70 7.67
C GLU A 440 -25.65 15.71 6.52
N MET A 441 -26.60 14.79 6.69
CA MET A 441 -26.81 13.66 5.79
C MET A 441 -28.28 13.49 5.42
N TRP A 442 -28.55 13.18 4.15
CA TRP A 442 -29.88 12.91 3.60
C TRP A 442 -29.85 11.59 2.84
N LYS A 443 -30.75 10.68 3.20
CA LYS A 443 -30.89 9.37 2.56
C LYS A 443 -31.91 9.45 1.43
N GLU A 444 -31.46 9.18 0.20
CA GLU A 444 -32.30 9.05 -0.99
C GLU A 444 -32.05 7.67 -1.60
N GLY A 445 -32.86 6.68 -1.16
CA GLY A 445 -32.66 5.28 -1.49
C GLY A 445 -31.32 4.74 -0.97
N ASN A 446 -30.43 4.37 -1.91
CA ASN A 446 -29.10 3.84 -1.64
C ASN A 446 -28.00 4.93 -1.63
N ARG A 447 -28.34 6.15 -2.04
CA ARG A 447 -27.42 7.28 -2.04
C ARG A 447 -27.65 8.12 -0.78
N ILE A 448 -26.58 8.35 -0.04
CA ILE A 448 -26.56 9.27 1.10
C ILE A 448 -25.92 10.56 0.63
N HIS A 449 -26.73 11.59 0.38
CA HIS A 449 -26.23 12.94 0.15
C HIS A 449 -25.69 13.48 1.47
N PHE A 450 -24.61 14.26 1.42
CA PHE A 450 -24.10 14.91 2.62
C PHE A 450 -23.45 16.26 2.31
N GLN A 451 -23.34 17.06 3.35
CA GLN A 451 -22.47 18.23 3.39
C GLN A 451 -21.83 18.31 4.77
N THR A 452 -20.69 18.99 4.85
CA THR A 452 -19.98 19.16 6.13
C THR A 452 -19.76 20.64 6.39
N LYS A 453 -20.07 21.06 7.61
CA LYS A 453 -19.92 22.43 8.11
C LYS A 453 -18.94 22.49 9.27
N THR A 454 -18.38 23.65 9.52
CA THR A 454 -17.72 23.98 10.79
C THR A 454 -18.76 24.55 11.76
N GLN A 455 -18.92 23.95 12.95
CA GLN A 455 -19.98 24.34 13.88
C GLN A 455 -19.83 25.78 14.40
N GLY A 456 -18.60 26.29 14.51
CA GLY A 456 -18.33 27.65 15.01
C GLY A 456 -18.68 28.77 14.02
N THR A 457 -18.38 28.61 12.73
CA THR A 457 -18.62 29.65 11.71
C THR A 457 -19.84 29.38 10.83
N GLY A 458 -20.35 28.13 10.82
CA GLY A 458 -21.43 27.70 9.93
C GLY A 458 -20.99 27.52 8.46
N ASP A 459 -19.69 27.62 8.18
CA ASP A 459 -19.14 27.51 6.84
C ASP A 459 -19.28 26.11 6.29
N ILE A 460 -19.82 25.99 5.07
CA ILE A 460 -19.85 24.73 4.32
C ILE A 460 -18.43 24.48 3.79
N VAL A 461 -17.78 23.42 4.27
CA VAL A 461 -16.42 23.02 3.90
C VAL A 461 -16.39 21.87 2.90
N ILE A 462 -17.40 20.98 2.96
CA ILE A 462 -17.69 20.00 1.91
C ILE A 462 -19.11 20.23 1.43
N SER A 463 -19.27 20.38 0.12
CA SER A 463 -20.55 20.63 -0.54
C SER A 463 -20.82 19.60 -1.64
N ASN A 464 -22.09 19.51 -2.04
CA ASN A 464 -22.55 18.71 -3.18
C ASN A 464 -22.01 17.27 -3.18
N ALA A 465 -22.00 16.65 -2.01
CA ALA A 465 -21.34 15.37 -1.79
C ALA A 465 -22.36 14.25 -1.60
N TYR A 466 -21.93 13.03 -1.91
CA TYR A 466 -22.73 11.84 -1.67
C TYR A 466 -21.85 10.61 -1.44
N VAL A 467 -22.41 9.61 -0.78
CA VAL A 467 -21.90 8.24 -0.71
C VAL A 467 -22.96 7.31 -1.29
N ASP A 468 -22.57 6.48 -2.25
CA ASP A 468 -23.40 5.37 -2.71
C ASP A 468 -23.13 4.14 -1.85
N LEU A 469 -24.19 3.55 -1.32
CA LEU A 469 -24.15 2.30 -0.58
C LEU A 469 -24.78 1.18 -1.38
N VAL A 470 -24.23 -0.02 -1.28
CA VAL A 470 -24.89 -1.24 -1.73
C VAL A 470 -26.00 -1.58 -0.73
N PRO A 471 -27.20 -1.99 -1.20
CA PRO A 471 -28.21 -2.56 -0.31
C PRO A 471 -27.59 -3.65 0.55
N LYS A 472 -28.07 -3.76 1.79
CA LYS A 472 -27.82 -4.97 2.54
C LYS A 472 -28.45 -6.10 1.71
N SER A 473 -27.65 -7.04 1.24
CA SER A 473 -28.17 -8.18 0.50
C SER A 473 -29.20 -8.86 1.41
N ASP A 474 -30.47 -8.87 0.99
CA ASP A 474 -31.52 -9.78 1.49
C ASP A 474 -31.25 -11.22 1.05
N THR A 475 -29.97 -11.60 0.96
CA THR A 475 -29.61 -12.94 1.39
C THR A 475 -30.03 -13.02 2.84
N LEU A 476 -31.28 -13.47 3.04
CA LEU A 476 -31.60 -14.46 4.06
C LEU A 476 -30.29 -15.12 4.45
N ASP A 477 -29.95 -15.04 5.73
CA ASP A 477 -29.03 -15.98 6.34
C ASP A 477 -29.46 -17.37 5.86
N LYS A 478 -28.92 -17.81 4.72
CA LYS A 478 -28.80 -19.22 4.40
C LYS A 478 -27.84 -19.64 5.48
N THR A 479 -28.42 -20.06 6.59
CA THR A 479 -27.90 -21.13 7.42
C THR A 479 -27.18 -22.04 6.43
N PRO A 480 -25.84 -22.12 6.47
CA PRO A 480 -25.14 -23.11 5.69
C PRO A 480 -25.84 -24.42 6.03
N SER A 481 -26.35 -25.08 5.00
CA SER A 481 -26.96 -26.41 5.09
C SER A 481 -26.20 -27.23 6.13
N GLU A 482 -26.91 -27.73 7.13
CA GLU A 482 -26.46 -28.89 7.90
C GLU A 482 -25.94 -29.92 6.88
N GLY A 483 -24.62 -30.16 6.84
CA GLY A 483 -24.08 -31.12 5.89
C GLY A 483 -22.65 -30.95 5.39
N ALA A 484 -21.85 -30.00 5.90
CA ALA A 484 -20.39 -30.15 5.84
C ALA A 484 -19.91 -30.60 7.21
N GLU A 485 -19.52 -31.87 7.36
CA GLU A 485 -18.94 -32.39 8.61
C GLU A 485 -17.76 -31.51 9.04
N LEU A 486 -17.85 -30.95 10.25
CA LEU A 486 -16.76 -30.19 10.86
C LEU A 486 -15.73 -31.17 11.40
N GLN A 487 -14.45 -30.93 11.14
CA GLN A 487 -13.39 -31.80 11.66
C GLN A 487 -13.32 -31.72 13.20
N SER A 488 -13.63 -30.55 13.77
CA SER A 488 -13.73 -30.40 15.22
C SER A 488 -14.81 -31.27 15.86
N ALA A 489 -15.90 -31.59 15.14
CA ALA A 489 -16.97 -32.43 15.69
C ALA A 489 -16.46 -33.82 16.07
N LEU A 490 -15.66 -34.45 15.20
CA LEU A 490 -15.05 -35.76 15.45
C LEU A 490 -14.15 -35.75 16.70
N VAL A 491 -13.42 -34.66 16.90
CA VAL A 491 -12.56 -34.48 18.07
C VAL A 491 -13.39 -34.31 19.35
N PHE A 492 -14.45 -33.51 19.33
CA PHE A 492 -15.32 -33.34 20.50
C PHE A 492 -16.02 -34.64 20.89
N GLU A 493 -16.44 -35.45 19.91
CA GLU A 493 -17.01 -36.78 20.15
C GLU A 493 -15.98 -37.75 20.75
N GLU A 494 -14.74 -37.74 20.25
CA GLU A 494 -13.64 -38.53 20.80
C GLU A 494 -13.29 -38.11 22.24
N ILE A 495 -13.24 -36.80 22.53
CA ILE A 495 -13.07 -36.30 23.91
C ILE A 495 -14.23 -36.79 24.78
N GLY A 496 -15.47 -36.72 24.28
CA GLY A 496 -16.65 -37.23 24.98
C GLY A 496 -16.56 -38.73 25.30
N ARG A 497 -16.07 -39.54 24.37
CA ARG A 497 -15.82 -40.98 24.59
C ARG A 497 -14.74 -41.20 25.66
N ARG A 498 -13.59 -40.53 25.57
CA ARG A 498 -12.49 -40.67 26.55
C ARG A 498 -12.85 -40.22 27.97
N LEU A 499 -13.77 -39.26 28.11
CA LEU A 499 -14.26 -38.83 29.42
C LEU A 499 -15.10 -39.91 30.13
N GLN A 500 -15.60 -40.93 29.43
CA GLN A 500 -16.25 -42.06 30.09
C GLN A 500 -15.28 -42.84 30.98
N ASP A 501 -14.02 -42.97 30.54
CA ASP A 501 -12.99 -43.74 31.24
C ASP A 501 -12.16 -42.87 32.20
N LEU A 502 -11.80 -41.65 31.77
CA LEU A 502 -10.85 -40.77 32.49
C LEU A 502 -11.52 -39.62 33.24
N GLY A 503 -12.84 -39.51 33.14
CA GLY A 503 -13.62 -38.36 33.54
C GLY A 503 -13.40 -37.86 34.97
N LEU A 504 -13.39 -38.78 35.94
CA LEU A 504 -13.23 -38.44 37.37
C LEU A 504 -11.87 -37.80 37.68
N GLU A 505 -10.80 -38.23 37.00
CA GLU A 505 -9.46 -37.64 37.20
C GLU A 505 -9.35 -36.27 36.54
N VAL A 506 -9.88 -36.14 35.32
CA VAL A 506 -9.86 -34.90 34.55
C VAL A 506 -10.68 -33.81 35.24
N VAL A 507 -11.88 -34.13 35.75
CA VAL A 507 -12.73 -33.18 36.49
C VAL A 507 -12.02 -32.68 37.76
N LYS A 508 -11.40 -33.57 38.55
CA LYS A 508 -10.65 -33.17 39.76
C LYS A 508 -9.50 -32.21 39.44
N LYS A 509 -8.80 -32.44 38.32
CA LYS A 509 -7.68 -31.60 37.91
C LYS A 509 -8.16 -30.27 37.30
N VAL A 510 -9.18 -30.26 36.46
CA VAL A 510 -9.60 -29.07 35.70
C VAL A 510 -10.57 -28.18 36.50
N ASN A 511 -11.67 -28.77 37.00
CA ASN A 511 -12.74 -28.10 37.76
C ASN A 511 -13.31 -26.84 37.06
N ALA A 512 -13.67 -26.95 35.78
CA ALA A 512 -14.15 -25.83 34.98
C ALA A 512 -15.07 -26.25 33.83
N VAL A 513 -15.93 -25.33 33.38
CA VAL A 513 -16.77 -25.48 32.18
C VAL A 513 -16.24 -24.60 31.06
N PHE A 514 -15.95 -25.19 29.91
CA PHE A 514 -15.50 -24.48 28.71
C PHE A 514 -16.59 -24.47 27.64
N GLU A 515 -16.88 -23.29 27.09
CA GLU A 515 -17.70 -23.16 25.89
C GLU A 515 -16.81 -22.87 24.68
N TRP A 516 -17.01 -23.59 23.59
CA TRP A 516 -16.23 -23.48 22.36
C TRP A 516 -17.11 -22.96 21.24
N HIS A 517 -16.69 -21.90 20.56
CA HIS A 517 -17.35 -21.37 19.37
C HIS A 517 -16.45 -21.64 18.18
N ILE A 518 -16.82 -22.67 17.41
CA ILE A 518 -16.10 -23.05 16.20
C ILE A 518 -16.59 -22.18 15.05
N THR A 519 -15.65 -21.55 14.35
CA THR A 519 -15.93 -20.63 13.25
C THR A 519 -15.47 -21.17 11.89
N LYS A 520 -16.15 -20.75 10.82
CA LYS A 520 -15.72 -20.98 9.43
C LYS A 520 -15.98 -19.71 8.64
N GLY A 521 -14.96 -19.18 7.98
CA GLY A 521 -15.03 -17.86 7.33
C GLY A 521 -15.41 -16.72 8.30
N GLY A 522 -14.98 -16.80 9.57
CA GLY A 522 -15.24 -15.79 10.60
C GLY A 522 -16.62 -15.86 11.27
N LYS A 523 -17.54 -16.70 10.78
CA LYS A 523 -18.86 -16.91 11.40
C LYS A 523 -18.87 -18.16 12.28
N ALA A 524 -19.49 -18.08 13.45
CA ALA A 524 -19.69 -19.25 14.32
C ALA A 524 -20.64 -20.25 13.65
N VAL A 525 -20.15 -21.47 13.42
CA VAL A 525 -20.88 -22.57 12.76
C VAL A 525 -21.23 -23.70 13.71
N ALA A 526 -20.53 -23.83 14.84
CA ALA A 526 -20.89 -24.77 15.89
C ALA A 526 -20.53 -24.23 17.28
N LYS A 527 -21.29 -24.67 18.27
CA LYS A 527 -20.97 -24.48 19.69
C LYS A 527 -20.84 -25.84 20.36
N TRP A 528 -19.83 -25.97 21.21
CA TRP A 528 -19.61 -27.15 22.02
C TRP A 528 -19.38 -26.73 23.46
N THR A 529 -19.82 -27.57 24.39
CA THR A 529 -19.51 -27.40 25.80
C THR A 529 -18.71 -28.58 26.29
N THR A 530 -17.60 -28.30 26.97
CA THR A 530 -16.80 -29.26 27.71
C THR A 530 -16.96 -28.97 29.19
N ASP A 531 -17.87 -29.68 29.84
CA ASP A 531 -18.08 -29.61 31.28
C ASP A 531 -17.09 -30.56 31.97
N LEU A 532 -16.06 -29.98 32.59
CA LEU A 532 -15.08 -30.71 33.40
C LEU A 532 -15.15 -30.24 34.87
N LYS A 533 -16.36 -29.89 35.31
CA LYS A 533 -16.66 -29.42 36.65
C LYS A 533 -17.62 -30.36 37.38
N ASN A 534 -18.56 -30.96 36.65
CA ASN A 534 -19.64 -31.75 37.21
C ASN A 534 -19.52 -33.25 36.86
N GLY A 535 -19.85 -34.13 37.82
CA GLY A 535 -19.90 -35.58 37.63
C GLY A 535 -18.58 -36.18 37.14
N THR A 536 -18.65 -37.03 36.11
CA THR A 536 -17.48 -37.58 35.40
C THR A 536 -17.03 -36.69 34.24
N GLY A 537 -17.58 -35.48 34.12
CA GLY A 537 -17.36 -34.61 32.98
C GLY A 537 -18.13 -35.05 31.74
N LYS A 538 -18.45 -34.10 30.87
CA LYS A 538 -19.24 -34.34 29.66
C LYS A 538 -18.88 -33.35 28.57
N VAL A 539 -18.80 -33.84 27.33
CA VAL A 539 -18.85 -33.00 26.13
C VAL A 539 -20.24 -33.11 25.50
N TYR A 540 -20.80 -31.99 25.08
CA TYR A 540 -22.05 -31.96 24.32
C TYR A 540 -22.09 -30.78 23.35
N GLN A 541 -22.79 -30.97 22.25
CA GLN A 541 -23.05 -29.91 21.29
C GLN A 541 -24.11 -28.93 21.85
N GLY A 542 -23.86 -27.65 21.67
CA GLY A 542 -24.67 -26.56 22.20
C GLY A 542 -23.95 -25.70 23.26
N PRO A 543 -24.56 -24.56 23.63
CA PRO A 543 -24.02 -23.66 24.66
C PRO A 543 -24.07 -24.30 26.05
N ALA A 544 -23.28 -23.76 26.98
CA ALA A 544 -23.21 -24.27 28.33
C ALA A 544 -24.56 -24.10 29.04
N LYS A 545 -25.00 -25.16 29.75
CA LYS A 545 -26.25 -25.15 30.53
C LYS A 545 -26.20 -24.26 31.79
N GLY A 546 -25.04 -23.70 32.10
CA GLY A 546 -24.77 -22.76 33.19
C GLY A 546 -23.63 -21.81 32.81
N PRO A 547 -23.11 -20.98 33.72
CA PRO A 547 -22.04 -20.05 33.40
C PRO A 547 -20.78 -20.83 32.99
N ALA A 548 -20.28 -20.55 31.78
CA ALA A 548 -18.98 -21.04 31.34
C ALA A 548 -17.87 -20.28 32.07
N ASP A 549 -16.88 -21.01 32.62
CA ASP A 549 -15.72 -20.41 33.28
C ASP A 549 -14.78 -19.77 32.24
N ALA A 550 -14.76 -20.32 31.00
CA ALA A 550 -14.11 -19.71 29.86
C ALA A 550 -14.84 -20.02 28.54
N THR A 551 -14.82 -19.07 27.60
CA THR A 551 -15.31 -19.25 26.23
C THR A 551 -14.16 -19.09 25.26
N ILE A 552 -13.93 -20.08 24.40
CA ILE A 552 -12.83 -20.11 23.43
C ILE A 552 -13.43 -20.06 22.02
N ILE A 553 -12.93 -19.17 21.17
CA ILE A 553 -13.43 -18.89 19.82
C ILE A 553 -12.27 -19.02 18.85
N LEU A 554 -12.38 -19.90 17.86
CA LEU A 554 -11.34 -20.14 16.85
C LEU A 554 -11.94 -20.81 15.61
N SER A 555 -11.19 -20.88 14.51
CA SER A 555 -11.66 -21.56 13.30
C SER A 555 -11.61 -23.09 13.43
N ASP A 556 -12.40 -23.81 12.64
CA ASP A 556 -12.34 -25.29 12.57
C ASP A 556 -10.92 -25.78 12.24
N GLU A 557 -10.24 -25.09 11.32
CA GLU A 557 -8.85 -25.36 10.91
C GLU A 557 -7.84 -25.09 12.04
N ASP A 558 -7.95 -23.93 12.69
CA ASP A 558 -7.08 -23.56 13.83
C ASP A 558 -7.28 -24.50 15.02
N PHE A 559 -8.52 -24.95 15.25
CA PHE A 559 -8.82 -25.95 16.28
C PHE A 559 -8.10 -27.26 16.01
N MET A 560 -8.12 -27.75 14.76
CA MET A 560 -7.40 -28.96 14.39
C MET A 560 -5.90 -28.80 14.57
N ASP A 561 -5.31 -27.69 14.10
CA ASP A 561 -3.88 -27.42 14.28
C ASP A 561 -3.48 -27.33 15.76
N LEU A 562 -4.38 -26.81 16.62
CA LEU A 562 -4.19 -26.76 18.07
C LEU A 562 -4.18 -28.16 18.68
N VAL A 563 -5.14 -29.01 18.28
CA VAL A 563 -5.27 -30.39 18.77
C VAL A 563 -4.08 -31.25 18.36
N VAL A 564 -3.61 -31.14 17.11
CA VAL A 564 -2.43 -31.91 16.64
C VAL A 564 -1.09 -31.26 17.03
N GLY A 565 -1.10 -30.16 17.78
CA GLY A 565 0.09 -29.49 18.31
C GLY A 565 0.90 -28.70 17.29
N LYS A 566 0.37 -28.44 16.08
CA LYS A 566 0.98 -27.57 15.06
C LYS A 566 0.83 -26.09 15.41
N LEU A 567 -0.24 -25.73 16.11
CA LEU A 567 -0.51 -24.38 16.56
C LEU A 567 -0.33 -24.27 18.07
N ASP A 568 0.61 -23.43 18.48
CA ASP A 568 0.78 -23.07 19.89
C ASP A 568 -0.37 -22.12 20.31
N PRO A 569 -1.12 -22.43 21.38
CA PRO A 569 -2.30 -21.65 21.75
C PRO A 569 -1.97 -20.26 22.31
N GLN A 570 -0.78 -20.05 22.89
CA GLN A 570 -0.36 -18.70 23.30
C GLN A 570 -0.10 -17.85 22.06
N LYS A 571 0.63 -18.38 21.07
CA LYS A 571 0.82 -17.70 19.78
C LYS A 571 -0.50 -17.48 19.05
N ALA A 572 -1.42 -18.44 19.07
CA ALA A 572 -2.75 -18.29 18.47
C ALA A 572 -3.55 -17.17 19.14
N PHE A 573 -3.47 -17.06 20.47
CA PHE A 573 -4.12 -16.00 21.23
C PHE A 573 -3.54 -14.62 20.90
N PHE A 574 -2.21 -14.47 20.96
CA PHE A 574 -1.55 -13.19 20.66
C PHE A 574 -1.67 -12.77 19.18
N SER A 575 -1.84 -13.72 18.25
CA SER A 575 -2.09 -13.42 16.83
C SER A 575 -3.57 -13.20 16.48
N GLY A 576 -4.49 -13.34 17.45
CA GLY A 576 -5.94 -13.18 17.23
C GLY A 576 -6.63 -14.36 16.54
N ARG A 577 -5.90 -15.42 16.18
CA ARG A 577 -6.45 -16.68 15.62
C ARG A 577 -7.28 -17.46 16.64
N LEU A 578 -6.97 -17.31 17.92
CA LEU A 578 -7.74 -17.82 19.04
C LEU A 578 -8.18 -16.64 19.91
N LYS A 579 -9.47 -16.54 20.21
CA LYS A 579 -9.99 -15.57 21.17
C LYS A 579 -10.52 -16.30 22.39
N ALA A 580 -10.34 -15.72 23.56
CA ALA A 580 -10.85 -16.26 24.80
C ALA A 580 -11.56 -15.19 25.62
N LYS A 581 -12.66 -15.57 26.29
CA LYS A 581 -13.38 -14.76 27.28
C LYS A 581 -13.45 -15.56 28.59
N GLY A 582 -13.57 -14.87 29.73
CA GLY A 582 -13.58 -15.52 31.05
C GLY A 582 -12.16 -15.80 31.58
N ASN A 583 -11.98 -16.86 32.36
CA ASN A 583 -10.71 -17.19 33.00
C ASN A 583 -9.78 -17.97 32.05
N ILE A 584 -9.01 -17.22 31.27
CA ILE A 584 -8.12 -17.73 30.21
C ILE A 584 -7.05 -18.70 30.75
N MET A 585 -6.63 -18.54 32.01
CA MET A 585 -5.65 -19.44 32.64
C MET A 585 -6.14 -20.89 32.76
N LEU A 586 -7.46 -21.10 32.81
CA LEU A 586 -8.06 -22.44 32.81
C LEU A 586 -7.89 -23.14 31.45
N GLY A 587 -7.83 -22.38 30.34
CA GLY A 587 -7.59 -22.92 29.00
C GLY A 587 -6.18 -23.50 28.84
N LEU A 588 -5.17 -22.90 29.49
CA LEU A 588 -3.80 -23.43 29.51
C LEU A 588 -3.72 -24.75 30.29
N LYS A 589 -4.45 -24.84 31.41
CA LYS A 589 -4.53 -26.06 32.23
C LYS A 589 -5.15 -27.23 31.48
N LEU A 590 -6.15 -26.93 30.65
CA LEU A 590 -6.80 -27.92 29.78
C LEU A 590 -5.83 -28.51 28.75
N GLN A 591 -4.95 -27.68 28.17
CA GLN A 591 -3.95 -28.13 27.19
C GLN A 591 -2.90 -29.07 27.81
N THR A 592 -2.37 -28.75 28.99
CA THR A 592 -1.40 -29.60 29.70
C THR A 592 -1.98 -30.99 29.94
N ILE A 593 -3.24 -31.05 30.37
CA ILE A 593 -3.93 -32.30 30.63
C ILE A 593 -4.15 -33.09 29.33
N PHE A 594 -4.63 -32.45 28.25
CA PHE A 594 -4.75 -33.17 26.98
C PHE A 594 -3.41 -33.64 26.43
N LYS A 595 -2.30 -32.93 26.64
CA LYS A 595 -0.94 -33.42 26.29
C LYS A 595 -0.53 -34.64 27.12
N ASP A 596 -0.85 -34.68 28.40
CA ASP A 596 -0.53 -35.80 29.29
C ASP A 596 -1.31 -37.08 28.92
N TYR A 597 -2.50 -36.93 28.33
CA TYR A 597 -3.36 -38.04 27.89
C TYR A 597 -3.39 -38.25 26.35
N ALA A 598 -2.61 -37.48 25.57
CA ALA A 598 -2.50 -37.57 24.09
C ALA A 598 -1.31 -38.41 23.60
N LYS A 599 -0.50 -39.01 24.49
CA LYS A 599 0.45 -40.06 24.11
C LYS A 599 -0.26 -41.42 24.07
N LEU A 600 -1.14 -41.62 23.09
CA LEU A 600 -1.59 -42.90 22.55
C LEU A 600 -2.13 -42.66 21.13
#